data_AF-A0A3B9BNU4-F1
#
_entry.id   AF-A0A3B9BNU4-F1
#
_cell.length_a   1.000
_cell.length_b   1.000
_cell.length_c   1.000
_cell.angle_alpha   90.00
_cell.angle_beta   90.00
_cell.angle_gamma   90.00
#
_symmetry.space_group_name_H-M   'P 1'
#
loop_
_entity.id
_entity.type
_entity.pdbx_description
1 polymer ?
#
loop_
_entity_poly.entity_id
_entity_poly.type
_entity_poly.pdbx_seq_one_letter_code
_entity_poly.pdbx_strand_id
1 'polypeptide(L)' 'MFAQAPHLGVINTVPENEWAPIKGKPLKKGALKNAITEHYQTNPIARSSQVMGELAANAAARKASKLAAE' A
#
# COMPACT_ATOMS: atom_id res chain seq x y z
N MET A 1 -19.83 -17.34 4.11
CA MET A 1 -18.70 -16.60 3.51
C MET A 1 -18.84 -16.52 1.99
N PHE A 2 -18.77 -17.63 1.25
CA PHE A 2 -18.81 -17.60 -0.22
C PHE A 2 -20.17 -17.25 -0.84
N ALA A 3 -21.29 -17.50 -0.16
CA ALA A 3 -22.62 -17.15 -0.70
C ALA A 3 -22.79 -15.64 -0.97
N GLN A 4 -22.11 -14.77 -0.21
CA GLN A 4 -22.17 -13.31 -0.40
C GLN A 4 -21.08 -12.79 -1.34
N ALA A 5 -19.98 -13.54 -1.48
CA ALA A 5 -18.85 -13.19 -2.36
C ALA A 5 -18.35 -14.46 -3.07
N PRO A 6 -19.07 -14.94 -4.10
CA PRO A 6 -18.79 -16.24 -4.74
C PRO A 6 -17.40 -16.32 -5.35
N HIS A 7 -16.88 -15.21 -5.88
CA HIS A 7 -15.56 -15.13 -6.49
C HIS A 7 -14.41 -15.45 -5.53
N LEU A 8 -14.59 -15.33 -4.21
CA LEU A 8 -13.57 -15.71 -3.22
C LEU A 8 -13.33 -17.22 -3.16
N GLY A 9 -14.24 -18.04 -3.68
CA GLY A 9 -14.07 -19.49 -3.78
C GLY A 9 -13.33 -19.95 -5.04
N VAL A 10 -13.13 -19.06 -6.02
CA VAL A 10 -12.50 -19.39 -7.30
C VAL A 10 -11.02 -19.03 -7.23
N ILE A 11 -10.21 -20.00 -6.80
CA ILE A 11 -8.77 -19.81 -6.59
C ILE A 11 -8.03 -19.79 -7.94
N ASN A 12 -6.98 -18.98 -8.06
CA ASN A 12 -6.12 -18.87 -9.25
C ASN A 12 -6.82 -18.38 -10.53
N THR A 13 -7.99 -17.74 -10.40
CA THR A 13 -8.70 -17.13 -11.53
C THR A 13 -8.99 -15.67 -11.21
N VAL A 14 -8.86 -14.79 -12.20
CA VAL A 14 -9.23 -13.39 -12.09
C VAL A 14 -10.60 -13.22 -12.73
N PRO A 15 -11.66 -12.88 -11.96
CA PRO A 15 -12.98 -12.64 -12.55
C PRO A 15 -12.97 -11.35 -13.39
N GLU A 16 -13.73 -11.35 -14.47
CA GLU A 16 -14.00 -10.14 -15.24
C GLU A 16 -15.06 -9.29 -14.51
N ASN A 17 -14.78 -8.00 -14.32
CA ASN A 17 -15.70 -7.07 -13.69
C ASN A 17 -16.14 -6.02 -14.71
N GLU A 18 -17.43 -6.00 -15.04
CA GLU A 18 -17.99 -4.95 -15.88
C GLU A 18 -17.83 -3.59 -15.19
N TRP A 19 -17.42 -2.59 -15.97
CA TRP A 19 -17.29 -1.23 -15.45
C TRP A 19 -18.66 -0.55 -15.35
N ALA A 20 -19.02 -0.12 -14.15
CA ALA A 20 -20.21 0.69 -13.89
C ALA A 20 -19.81 2.11 -13.48
N PRO A 21 -20.23 3.17 -14.20
CA PRO A 21 -19.94 4.54 -13.83
C PRO A 21 -20.67 4.90 -12.53
N ILE A 22 -19.94 5.48 -11.58
CA ILE A 22 -20.49 5.97 -10.32
C ILE A 22 -20.61 7.49 -10.33
N LYS A 23 -21.63 8.02 -9.66
CA LYS A 23 -21.79 9.47 -9.49
C LYS A 23 -20.70 9.99 -8.56
N GLY A 24 -19.78 10.79 -9.11
CA GLY A 24 -18.71 11.44 -8.36
C GLY A 24 -19.19 12.53 -7.39
N LYS A 25 -18.27 13.01 -6.55
CA LYS A 25 -18.44 14.17 -5.67
C LYS A 25 -17.28 15.15 -5.89
N PRO A 26 -17.45 16.45 -5.60
CA PRO A 26 -16.36 17.41 -5.71
C PRO A 26 -15.14 16.98 -4.90
N LEU A 27 -13.94 17.07 -5.49
CA LEU A 27 -12.69 16.82 -4.77
C LEU A 27 -12.44 17.94 -3.75
N LYS A 28 -11.88 17.57 -2.59
CA LYS A 28 -11.38 18.54 -1.62
C LYS A 28 -10.06 19.15 -2.10
N LYS A 29 -9.73 20.34 -1.60
CA LYS A 29 -8.43 20.97 -1.81
C LYS A 29 -7.34 20.21 -1.04
N GLY A 30 -6.16 20.05 -1.64
CA GLY A 30 -5.00 19.41 -1.00
C GLY A 30 -4.13 18.66 -2.01
N ALA A 31 -2.88 18.38 -1.63
CA ALA A 31 -1.99 17.52 -2.42
C ALA A 31 -2.36 16.04 -2.23
N LEU A 32 -2.19 15.25 -3.30
CA LEU A 32 -2.19 13.80 -3.19
C LEU A 32 -0.99 13.36 -2.35
N LYS A 33 -1.25 12.52 -1.35
CA LYS A 33 -0.23 11.99 -0.45
C LYS A 33 -0.08 10.50 -0.67
N ASN A 34 1.10 9.98 -0.36
CA ASN A 34 1.32 8.55 -0.32
C ASN A 34 0.43 7.93 0.76
N ALA A 35 -0.33 6.91 0.39
CA ALA A 35 -1.15 6.14 1.33
C ALA A 35 -0.28 5.32 2.31
N ILE A 36 0.94 4.95 1.87
CA ILE A 36 1.92 4.20 2.66
C ILE A 36 3.20 5.02 2.70
N THR A 37 3.64 5.39 3.90
CA THR A 37 4.85 6.19 4.13
C THR A 37 6.07 5.34 4.49
N GLU A 38 5.84 4.16 5.07
CA GLU A 38 6.87 3.19 5.42
C GLU A 38 6.55 1.83 4.79
N HIS A 39 7.32 1.47 3.78
CA HIS A 39 7.09 0.26 2.97
C HIS A 39 7.41 -1.01 3.76
N TYR A 40 8.42 -0.98 4.62
CA TYR A 40 8.84 -2.16 5.37
C TYR A 40 8.00 -2.39 6.63
N GLN A 41 7.07 -1.48 6.98
CA GLN A 41 6.27 -1.54 8.21
C GLN A 41 4.75 -1.44 7.98
N THR A 42 4.29 -1.94 6.83
CA THR A 42 2.90 -1.81 6.37
C THR A 42 1.86 -2.51 7.24
N ASN A 43 2.22 -3.65 7.83
CA ASN A 43 1.30 -4.50 8.58
C ASN A 43 1.95 -4.99 9.90
N PRO A 44 1.17 -5.58 10.84
CA PRO A 44 1.72 -6.05 12.11
C PRO A 44 2.83 -7.10 11.97
N ILE A 45 2.73 -7.99 10.98
CA ILE A 45 3.72 -9.05 10.73
C ILE A 45 5.07 -8.43 10.34
N ALA A 46 5.06 -7.46 9.42
CA ALA A 46 6.25 -6.72 9.02
C ALA A 46 6.83 -5.92 10.19
N ARG A 47 5.98 -5.30 11.02
CA ARG A 47 6.40 -4.58 12.25
C ARG A 47 7.08 -5.44 13.30
N SER A 48 6.67 -6.69 13.41
CA SER A 48 7.29 -7.63 14.33
C SER A 48 8.54 -8.30 13.75
N SER A 49 8.84 -8.10 12.46
CA SER A 49 10.01 -8.70 11.81
C SER A 49 11.27 -7.88 12.05
N GLN A 50 12.29 -8.52 12.62
CA GLN A 50 13.61 -7.92 12.82
C GLN A 50 14.24 -7.50 11.48
N VAL A 51 14.19 -8.35 10.46
CA VAL A 51 14.76 -8.08 9.14
C VAL A 51 14.11 -6.84 8.52
N MET A 52 12.79 -6.68 8.66
CA MET A 52 12.09 -5.50 8.16
C MET A 52 12.46 -4.24 8.95
N GLY A 53 12.72 -4.36 10.26
CA GLY A 53 13.27 -3.28 11.07
C GLY A 53 14.63 -2.79 10.56
N GLU A 54 15.54 -3.72 10.25
CA GLU A 54 16.87 -3.39 9.70
C GLU A 54 16.76 -2.70 8.33
N LEU A 55 15.87 -3.17 7.46
CA LEU A 55 15.62 -2.53 6.15
C LEU A 55 15.02 -1.13 6.28
N ALA A 56 14.09 -0.93 7.23
CA ALA A 56 13.51 0.38 7.52
C ALA A 56 14.58 1.37 8.01
N ALA A 57 15.48 0.93 8.91
CA ALA A 57 16.60 1.74 9.39
C ALA A 57 17.55 2.13 8.24
N ASN A 58 17.92 1.18 7.38
CA ASN A 58 18.75 1.44 6.21
C ASN A 58 18.09 2.41 5.22
N ALA A 59 16.78 2.27 4.99
CA ALA A 59 16.03 3.18 4.13
C ALA A 59 15.95 4.60 4.72
N ALA A 60 15.76 4.73 6.03
CA ALA A 60 15.79 6.01 6.73
C ALA A 60 17.17 6.67 6.66
N ALA A 61 18.25 5.90 6.84
CA ALA A 61 19.62 6.40 6.72
C ALA A 61 19.92 6.99 5.33
N ARG A 62 19.49 6.32 4.26
CA ARG A 62 19.61 6.85 2.88
C ARG A 62 18.86 8.15 2.65
N LYS A 63 17.69 8.32 3.29
CA LYS A 63 16.89 9.56 3.19
C LYS A 63 17.50 10.70 4.02
N ALA A 64 18.13 10.37 5.15
CA ALA A 64 18.75 11.34 6.04
C ALA A 64 20.08 11.87 5.50
N SER A 65 20.83 11.05 4.74
CA SER A 65 22.01 11.51 4.01
C SER A 65 21.59 12.40 2.83
N LYS A 66 21.33 13.68 3.10
CA LYS A 66 21.61 14.73 2.11
C LYS A 66 23.12 14.70 1.89
N LEU A 67 23.55 13.94 0.88
CA LEU A 67 24.88 14.08 0.34
C LEU A 67 24.98 15.53 -0.16
N ALA A 68 25.85 16.31 0.48
CA ALA A 68 26.28 17.57 -0.08
C ALA A 68 26.90 17.32 -1.47
N ALA A 69 26.57 18.19 -2.43
CA ALA A 69 26.98 18.22 -3.83
C ALA A 69 26.19 17.33 -4.81
N GLU A 70 25.19 17.93 -5.44
CA GLU A 70 25.17 18.20 -6.89
C GLU A 70 24.80 19.68 -7.11
#